data_AF-A0A3E5F0K0-F1
#
_entry.id   AF-A0A3E5F0K0-F1
#
_cell.length_a   1.000
_cell.length_b   1.000
_cell.length_c   1.000
_cell.angle_alpha   90.00
_cell.angle_beta   90.00
_cell.angle_gamma   90.00
#
_symmetry.space_group_name_H-M   'P 1'
#
loop_
_entity.id
_entity.type
_entity.pdbx_description
1 polymer ?
#
loop_
_entity_poly.entity_id
_entity_poly.type
_entity_poly.pdbx_seq_one_letter_code
_entity_poly.pdbx_strand_id
1 'polypeptide(L)'
;MFLALTSACDNGLEAVSFEKQKPQRPASIGDDMCIIQSLGFDTLDVVKLKSGYLIQGDIYIEKSKLVAYGQPQTRQAYHTTGLIGHPKQRAITVGVDSSIPASGVDDWRDEIQEAINLWNPLSNLKMTYTTAANPDILIRSDASTPLPNNAIAAGSWPMNGKPGPSIWINLDYDYNKTIPRLQKIYNMVHELGHCFGLRHTNWKSRNESNAYDIYGTPDSDSYSVMNGGTAEYQWSGFSEGDKKAIEYLYPSTFTADFVGYPQEVKHWGVDVYRLSVRGSHPIVSYEDWSMSGGWVVRINDDSADVVFGSPYTSAAYVTFTTIYGEKYILTRWYTEQIPNLSRID
;
A
#
# COMPACT_ATOMS: atom_id res chain seq x y z
N MET A 1 -44.32 -3.01 -20.49
CA MET A 1 -43.12 -3.85 -20.72
C MET A 1 -41.91 -2.96 -20.51
N PHE A 2 -41.44 -2.85 -19.27
CA PHE A 2 -40.26 -2.08 -18.89
C PHE A 2 -39.16 -3.08 -18.59
N LEU A 3 -38.11 -3.09 -19.40
CA LEU A 3 -36.95 -3.98 -19.26
C LEU A 3 -35.96 -3.30 -18.32
N ALA A 4 -35.88 -3.75 -17.07
CA ALA A 4 -34.81 -3.37 -16.15
C ALA A 4 -33.61 -4.30 -16.40
N LEU A 5 -32.53 -3.76 -16.96
CA LEU A 5 -31.24 -4.44 -17.07
C LEU A 5 -30.45 -4.17 -15.78
N THR A 6 -30.53 -5.10 -14.84
CA THR A 6 -29.57 -5.20 -13.73
C THR A 6 -28.32 -5.92 -14.23
N SER A 7 -27.22 -5.18 -14.42
CA SER A 7 -25.91 -5.77 -14.66
C SER A 7 -25.30 -6.19 -13.32
N ALA A 8 -25.46 -7.46 -12.97
CA ALA A 8 -24.74 -8.11 -11.88
C ALA A 8 -23.35 -8.52 -12.38
N CYS A 9 -22.27 -8.15 -11.66
CA CYS A 9 -20.95 -8.71 -11.87
C CYS A 9 -20.92 -10.15 -11.35
N ASP A 10 -21.16 -11.11 -12.24
CA ASP A 10 -21.05 -12.54 -11.93
C ASP A 10 -19.57 -12.97 -11.95
N ASN A 11 -19.09 -13.50 -10.82
CA ASN A 11 -17.75 -14.09 -10.69
C ASN A 11 -17.83 -15.61 -10.92
N GLY A 12 -17.79 -16.02 -12.18
CA GLY A 12 -17.63 -17.43 -12.57
C GLY A 12 -16.15 -17.80 -12.76
N LEU A 13 -15.70 -18.86 -12.08
CA LEU A 13 -14.40 -19.50 -12.27
C LEU A 13 -14.35 -20.19 -13.65
N GLU A 14 -13.52 -19.70 -14.57
CA GLU A 14 -13.08 -20.48 -15.74
C GLU A 14 -11.55 -20.62 -15.75
N ALA A 15 -11.11 -21.85 -16.06
CA ALA A 15 -9.73 -22.27 -16.09
C ALA A 15 -8.96 -21.62 -17.25
N VAL A 16 -7.74 -21.16 -16.97
CA VAL A 16 -6.87 -20.46 -17.94
C VAL A 16 -6.19 -21.46 -18.87
N SER A 17 -6.57 -21.44 -20.15
CA SER A 17 -5.78 -22.02 -21.25
C SER A 17 -4.89 -20.93 -21.88
N PHE A 18 -3.62 -21.26 -22.11
CA PHE A 18 -2.65 -20.36 -22.74
C PHE A 18 -2.90 -20.23 -24.25
N GLU A 19 -3.60 -19.18 -24.67
CA GLU A 19 -3.55 -18.67 -26.05
C GLU A 19 -3.13 -17.19 -26.09
N LYS A 20 -2.39 -16.84 -27.14
CA LYS A 20 -1.81 -15.51 -27.41
C LYS A 20 -2.81 -14.37 -27.18
N GLN A 21 -2.41 -13.39 -26.37
CA GLN A 21 -3.16 -12.16 -26.09
C GLN A 21 -3.53 -11.43 -27.39
N LYS A 22 -4.83 -11.31 -27.65
CA LYS A 22 -5.40 -10.34 -28.61
C LYS A 22 -5.45 -8.94 -27.97
N PRO A 23 -5.31 -7.87 -28.75
CA PRO A 23 -5.42 -6.50 -28.24
C PRO A 23 -6.78 -6.26 -27.58
N GLN A 24 -6.76 -5.84 -26.31
CA GLN A 24 -7.94 -5.59 -25.49
C GLN A 24 -8.70 -4.33 -25.96
N ARG A 25 -10.04 -4.42 -25.95
CA ARG A 25 -10.97 -3.32 -26.24
C ARG A 25 -10.81 -2.20 -25.18
N PRO A 26 -10.86 -0.91 -25.54
CA PRO A 26 -10.77 0.17 -24.55
C PRO A 26 -11.91 0.05 -23.53
N ALA A 27 -11.55 0.10 -22.24
CA ALA A 27 -12.47 0.06 -21.12
C ALA A 27 -13.53 1.19 -21.23
N SER A 28 -14.78 0.86 -20.93
CA SER A 28 -15.86 1.85 -20.88
C SER A 28 -15.71 2.71 -19.62
N ILE A 29 -16.32 3.91 -19.60
CA ILE A 29 -16.28 4.78 -18.40
C ILE A 29 -16.82 4.05 -17.16
N GLY A 30 -17.79 3.14 -17.33
CA GLY A 30 -18.31 2.32 -16.22
C GLY A 30 -17.28 1.34 -15.65
N ASP A 31 -16.45 0.75 -16.51
CA ASP A 31 -15.36 -0.15 -16.09
C ASP A 31 -14.25 0.64 -15.38
N ASP A 32 -13.92 1.82 -15.89
CA ASP A 32 -12.93 2.72 -15.28
C ASP A 32 -13.34 3.11 -13.85
N MET A 33 -14.61 3.47 -13.65
CA MET A 33 -15.14 3.83 -12.33
C MET A 33 -15.17 2.64 -11.36
N CYS A 34 -15.48 1.43 -11.83
CA CYS A 34 -15.45 0.23 -11.00
C CYS A 34 -14.03 -0.05 -10.48
N ILE A 35 -13.01 0.17 -11.32
CA ILE A 35 -11.62 0.04 -10.92
C ILE A 35 -11.29 1.08 -9.85
N ILE A 36 -11.63 2.36 -10.06
CA ILE A 36 -11.39 3.43 -9.08
C ILE A 36 -12.09 3.13 -7.73
N GLN A 37 -13.32 2.62 -7.76
CA GLN A 37 -14.03 2.18 -6.56
C GLN A 37 -13.34 1.02 -5.86
N SER A 38 -12.80 0.06 -6.61
CA SER A 38 -12.01 -1.03 -6.04
C SER A 38 -10.75 -0.55 -5.33
N LEU A 39 -10.24 0.63 -5.70
CA LEU A 39 -9.11 1.28 -5.04
C LEU A 39 -9.47 2.00 -3.73
N GLY A 40 -10.76 2.04 -3.38
CA GLY A 40 -11.27 2.70 -2.17
C GLY A 40 -11.69 4.16 -2.37
N PHE A 41 -11.73 4.65 -3.61
CA PHE A 41 -12.17 6.02 -3.93
C PHE A 41 -13.64 6.03 -4.38
N ASP A 42 -14.38 7.08 -4.03
CA ASP A 42 -15.71 7.29 -4.63
C ASP A 42 -15.57 7.94 -6.01
N THR A 43 -16.45 7.56 -6.93
CA THR A 43 -16.62 8.18 -8.24
C THR A 43 -16.99 9.65 -8.19
N LEU A 44 -17.57 10.13 -7.08
CA LEU A 44 -17.94 11.53 -6.88
C LEU A 44 -16.74 12.47 -6.78
N ASP A 45 -15.57 11.95 -6.37
CA ASP A 45 -14.33 12.72 -6.21
C ASP A 45 -13.51 12.80 -7.51
N VAL A 46 -14.02 12.20 -8.60
CA VAL A 46 -13.26 11.99 -9.82
C VAL A 46 -13.48 13.13 -10.81
N VAL A 47 -12.43 13.89 -11.07
CA VAL A 47 -12.34 14.83 -12.18
C VAL A 47 -11.70 14.12 -13.37
N LYS A 48 -12.47 13.97 -14.46
CA LYS A 48 -11.95 13.38 -15.69
C LYS A 48 -11.09 14.39 -16.45
N LEU A 49 -9.83 14.03 -16.68
CA LEU A 49 -8.90 14.75 -17.54
C LEU A 49 -8.75 14.05 -18.90
N LYS A 50 -8.00 14.66 -19.82
CA LYS A 50 -7.82 14.15 -21.18
C LYS A 50 -7.18 12.74 -21.21
N SER A 51 -6.20 12.49 -20.36
CA SER A 51 -5.36 11.28 -20.34
C SER A 51 -5.58 10.39 -19.10
N GLY A 52 -6.49 10.76 -18.20
CA GLY A 52 -6.68 10.06 -16.93
C GLY A 52 -7.71 10.71 -16.02
N TYR A 53 -7.59 10.39 -14.74
CA TYR A 53 -8.53 10.74 -13.69
C TYR A 53 -7.78 11.40 -12.55
N LEU A 54 -8.18 12.62 -12.18
CA LEU A 54 -7.70 13.32 -11.00
C LEU A 54 -8.71 13.11 -9.88
N ILE A 55 -8.24 12.66 -8.73
CA ILE A 55 -9.03 12.24 -7.58
C ILE A 55 -8.57 13.07 -6.40
N GLN A 56 -9.50 13.62 -5.61
CA GLN A 56 -9.21 14.44 -4.41
C GLN A 56 -8.36 15.72 -4.63
N GLY A 57 -7.93 16.00 -5.86
CA GLY A 57 -7.22 17.22 -6.26
C GLY A 57 -5.77 17.00 -6.68
N ASP A 58 -5.15 15.90 -6.23
CA ASP A 58 -3.71 15.60 -6.32
C ASP A 58 -3.40 14.11 -6.45
N ILE A 59 -4.40 13.21 -6.45
CA ILE A 59 -4.18 11.79 -6.79
C ILE A 59 -4.53 11.58 -8.26
N TYR A 60 -3.53 11.29 -9.10
CA TYR A 60 -3.73 11.12 -10.53
C TYR A 60 -3.53 9.67 -10.99
N ILE A 61 -4.55 9.12 -11.66
CA ILE A 61 -4.51 7.79 -12.28
C ILE A 61 -4.60 7.93 -13.80
N GLU A 62 -3.52 7.54 -14.49
CA GLU A 62 -3.52 7.48 -15.95
C GLU A 62 -4.52 6.45 -16.47
N LYS A 63 -5.32 6.86 -17.47
CA LYS A 63 -6.27 5.95 -18.11
C LYS A 63 -5.58 4.74 -18.75
N SER A 64 -4.38 4.93 -19.29
CA SER A 64 -3.58 3.87 -19.92
C SER A 64 -3.14 2.79 -18.92
N LYS A 65 -3.03 3.14 -17.63
CA LYS A 65 -2.59 2.26 -16.55
C LYS A 65 -3.76 1.69 -15.75
N LEU A 66 -4.95 2.28 -15.88
CA LEU A 66 -6.12 1.92 -15.08
C LEU A 66 -6.46 0.42 -15.16
N VAL A 67 -6.38 -0.20 -16.34
CA VAL A 67 -6.63 -1.65 -16.51
C VAL A 67 -5.68 -2.51 -15.66
N ALA A 68 -4.45 -2.05 -15.43
CA ALA A 68 -3.50 -2.76 -14.58
C ALA A 68 -3.82 -2.65 -13.08
N TYR A 69 -4.69 -1.72 -12.67
CA TYR A 69 -5.31 -1.72 -11.34
C TYR A 69 -6.51 -2.69 -11.26
N GLY A 70 -7.19 -2.98 -12.38
CA GLY A 70 -8.34 -3.88 -12.46
C GLY A 70 -8.03 -5.37 -12.65
N GLN A 71 -6.76 -5.75 -12.83
CA GLN A 71 -6.36 -7.17 -12.87
C GLN A 71 -6.44 -7.80 -11.47
N PRO A 72 -6.78 -9.11 -11.35
CA PRO A 72 -6.81 -9.81 -10.07
C PRO A 72 -5.44 -9.71 -9.39
N GLN A 73 -5.35 -8.81 -8.41
CA GLN A 73 -4.25 -8.78 -7.48
C GLN A 73 -4.31 -10.08 -6.69
N THR A 74 -3.20 -10.79 -6.54
CA THR A 74 -3.12 -12.05 -5.79
C THR A 74 -3.94 -11.93 -4.51
N ARG A 75 -4.96 -12.78 -4.38
CA ARG A 75 -5.99 -12.73 -3.33
C ARG A 75 -5.38 -12.55 -1.95
N GLN A 76 -5.53 -11.36 -1.40
CA GLN A 76 -6.08 -11.12 -0.06
C GLN A 76 -6.19 -9.62 0.17
N ALA A 77 -7.31 -9.10 -0.29
CA ALA A 77 -7.81 -7.78 0.03
C ALA A 77 -8.35 -7.80 1.47
N TYR A 78 -7.54 -7.32 2.41
CA TYR A 78 -8.07 -6.56 3.52
C TYR A 78 -7.82 -5.09 3.17
N HIS A 79 -8.72 -4.51 2.37
CA HIS A 79 -8.87 -3.06 2.16
C HIS A 79 -7.66 -2.26 1.60
N THR A 80 -6.55 -2.89 1.19
CA THR A 80 -5.33 -2.20 0.74
C THR A 80 -4.95 -2.51 -0.70
N THR A 81 -5.76 -2.07 -1.64
CA THR A 81 -5.43 -1.98 -3.08
C THR A 81 -4.36 -0.92 -3.40
N GLY A 82 -3.48 -0.61 -2.46
CA GLY A 82 -2.61 0.57 -2.47
C GLY A 82 -1.37 0.47 -1.59
N LEU A 83 -0.78 -0.72 -1.41
CA LEU A 83 0.48 -0.86 -0.66
C LEU A 83 1.61 -1.44 -1.52
N ILE A 84 2.83 -1.10 -1.14
CA ILE A 84 4.06 -1.58 -1.76
C ILE A 84 4.40 -2.96 -1.17
N GLY A 85 4.59 -3.95 -2.02
CA GLY A 85 4.97 -5.30 -1.61
C GLY A 85 6.41 -5.33 -1.12
N HIS A 86 6.71 -6.25 -0.20
CA HIS A 86 8.01 -6.34 0.45
C HIS A 86 9.21 -6.37 -0.52
N PRO A 87 9.18 -7.09 -1.67
CA PRO A 87 10.29 -7.09 -2.61
C PRO A 87 10.70 -5.71 -3.13
N LYS A 88 9.79 -4.72 -3.07
CA LYS A 88 10.03 -3.36 -3.52
C LYS A 88 10.29 -2.36 -2.40
N GLN A 89 9.85 -2.62 -1.17
CA GLN A 89 9.95 -1.66 -0.06
C GLN A 89 11.38 -1.14 0.17
N ARG A 90 12.42 -1.96 0.01
CA ARG A 90 13.83 -1.57 0.26
C ARG A 90 14.64 -1.19 -0.98
N ALA A 91 14.00 -1.09 -2.14
CA ALA A 91 14.68 -0.88 -3.41
C ALA A 91 13.86 0.03 -4.34
N ILE A 92 13.22 1.06 -3.78
CA ILE A 92 12.45 2.02 -4.55
C ILE A 92 13.42 3.00 -5.22
N THR A 93 13.31 3.13 -6.53
CA THR A 93 14.09 4.12 -7.28
C THR A 93 13.23 5.32 -7.68
N VAL A 94 13.74 6.52 -7.45
CA VAL A 94 13.07 7.78 -7.81
C VAL A 94 13.94 8.51 -8.83
N GLY A 95 13.38 8.89 -9.97
CA GLY A 95 14.10 9.61 -11.01
C GLY A 95 13.34 10.82 -11.52
N VAL A 96 14.06 11.76 -12.13
CA VAL A 96 13.51 13.01 -12.66
C VAL A 96 13.65 13.03 -14.17
N ASP A 97 12.53 13.20 -14.86
CA ASP A 97 12.48 13.31 -16.31
C ASP A 97 13.09 14.63 -16.82
N SER A 98 13.54 14.63 -18.06
CA SER A 98 14.10 15.80 -18.73
C SER A 98 13.10 16.96 -18.93
N SER A 99 11.80 16.71 -18.79
CA SER A 99 10.76 17.74 -18.80
C SER A 99 10.83 18.71 -17.62
N ILE A 100 11.49 18.35 -16.53
CA ILE A 100 11.76 19.26 -15.41
C ILE A 100 13.08 20.02 -15.68
N PRO A 101 13.07 21.37 -15.71
CA PRO A 101 14.28 22.17 -15.87
C PRO A 101 15.39 21.75 -14.91
N ALA A 102 16.63 21.68 -15.37
CA ALA A 102 17.81 21.30 -14.58
C ALA A 102 18.58 22.51 -14.01
N SER A 103 17.95 23.67 -14.01
CA SER A 103 18.46 24.91 -13.42
C SER A 103 17.34 25.94 -13.30
N GLY A 104 17.56 26.97 -12.49
CA GLY A 104 16.61 28.08 -12.34
C GLY A 104 15.53 27.79 -11.30
N VAL A 105 14.47 28.60 -11.31
CA VAL A 105 13.41 28.55 -10.30
C VAL A 105 12.55 27.28 -10.36
N ASP A 106 12.56 26.57 -11.49
CA ASP A 106 11.80 25.34 -11.74
C ASP A 106 12.65 24.08 -11.71
N ASP A 107 13.88 24.15 -11.17
CA ASP A 107 14.60 22.94 -10.77
C ASP A 107 14.13 22.48 -9.39
N TRP A 108 13.77 21.21 -9.28
CA TRP A 108 13.23 20.58 -8.06
C TRP A 108 14.12 19.45 -7.53
N ARG A 109 15.27 19.18 -8.18
CA ARG A 109 16.08 17.97 -7.91
C ARG A 109 16.59 17.91 -6.47
N ASP A 110 17.06 19.03 -5.93
CA ASP A 110 17.55 19.10 -4.56
C ASP A 110 16.42 18.87 -3.56
N GLU A 111 15.22 19.39 -3.82
CA GLU A 111 14.05 19.21 -2.96
C GLU A 111 13.46 17.79 -3.03
N ILE A 112 13.53 17.16 -4.20
CA ILE A 112 13.19 15.74 -4.39
C ILE A 112 14.14 14.85 -3.59
N GLN A 113 15.45 15.11 -3.70
CA GLN A 113 16.46 14.37 -2.94
C GLN A 113 16.27 14.54 -1.42
N GLU A 114 15.91 15.74 -0.97
CA GLU A 114 15.58 16.01 0.43
C GLU A 114 14.34 15.24 0.88
N ALA A 115 13.25 15.25 0.10
CA ALA A 115 12.03 14.50 0.40
C ALA A 115 12.29 12.99 0.54
N ILE A 116 13.14 12.42 -0.32
CA ILE A 116 13.61 11.04 -0.22
C ILE A 116 14.32 10.80 1.12
N ASN A 117 15.25 11.69 1.49
CA ASN A 117 16.03 11.58 2.72
C ASN A 117 15.15 11.67 3.97
N LEU A 118 14.08 12.48 3.91
CA LEU A 118 13.13 12.68 5.01
C LEU A 118 12.27 11.44 5.29
N TRP A 119 11.80 10.75 4.25
CA TRP A 119 10.99 9.53 4.39
C TRP A 119 11.81 8.29 4.77
N ASN A 120 13.02 8.15 4.22
CA ASN A 120 13.88 6.98 4.41
C ASN A 120 14.11 6.52 5.88
N PRO A 121 14.25 7.39 6.89
CA PRO A 121 14.46 6.93 8.27
C PRO A 121 13.19 6.44 8.98
N LEU A 122 11.99 6.70 8.46
CA LEU A 122 10.75 6.51 9.22
C LEU A 122 10.20 5.08 9.20
N SER A 123 10.56 4.28 8.21
CA SER A 123 9.91 2.99 7.97
C SER A 123 10.84 1.98 7.27
N ASN A 124 10.29 0.85 6.84
CA ASN A 124 10.97 -0.13 6.01
C ASN A 124 11.19 0.35 4.57
N LEU A 125 10.50 1.41 4.15
CA LEU A 125 10.70 1.99 2.83
C LEU A 125 12.12 2.56 2.70
N LYS A 126 12.83 2.19 1.63
CA LYS A 126 14.12 2.74 1.25
C LYS A 126 14.07 3.16 -0.21
N MET A 127 14.27 4.45 -0.40
CA MET A 127 14.31 5.12 -1.68
C MET A 127 15.73 5.56 -2.01
N THR A 128 16.04 5.52 -3.29
CA THR A 128 17.29 6.04 -3.84
C THR A 128 17.00 6.88 -5.07
N TYR A 129 17.62 8.06 -5.12
CA TYR A 129 17.59 8.90 -6.32
C TYR A 129 18.41 8.24 -7.43
N THR A 130 17.88 8.21 -8.65
CA THR A 130 18.53 7.57 -9.80
C THR A 130 18.39 8.38 -11.08
N THR A 131 19.34 8.17 -12.00
CA THR A 131 19.30 8.67 -13.38
C THR A 131 18.97 7.56 -14.38
N ALA A 132 18.62 6.36 -13.90
CA ALA A 132 18.23 5.25 -14.76
C ALA A 132 16.98 5.60 -15.58
N ALA A 133 16.88 5.03 -16.78
CA ALA A 133 15.80 5.36 -17.73
C ALA A 133 14.39 4.97 -17.25
N ASN A 134 14.28 3.99 -16.36
CA ASN A 134 13.01 3.47 -15.86
C ASN A 134 13.05 3.36 -14.34
N PRO A 135 12.96 4.48 -13.59
CA PRO A 135 12.81 4.44 -12.14
C PRO A 135 11.45 3.85 -11.76
N ASP A 136 11.30 3.42 -10.51
CA ASP A 136 10.02 2.97 -9.96
C ASP A 136 9.04 4.14 -9.83
N ILE A 137 9.53 5.34 -9.48
CA ILE A 137 8.77 6.59 -9.43
C ILE A 137 9.44 7.60 -10.37
N LEU A 138 8.73 8.04 -11.41
CA LEU A 138 9.20 9.07 -12.35
C LEU A 138 8.53 10.43 -12.07
N ILE A 139 9.33 11.42 -11.72
CA ILE A 139 8.87 12.80 -11.53
C ILE A 139 9.04 13.57 -12.83
N ARG A 140 7.99 14.20 -13.32
CA ARG A 140 7.94 14.88 -14.63
C ARG A 140 7.04 16.12 -14.59
N SER A 141 7.13 16.97 -15.61
CA SER A 141 6.16 18.05 -15.74
C SER A 141 4.80 17.51 -16.20
N ASP A 142 3.74 18.25 -15.89
CA ASP A 142 2.38 17.96 -16.30
C ASP A 142 2.06 18.38 -17.74
N ALA A 143 3.02 18.92 -18.52
CA ALA A 143 2.76 19.46 -19.86
C ALA A 143 2.02 18.51 -20.83
N SER A 144 2.21 17.19 -20.68
CA SER A 144 1.49 16.17 -21.47
C SER A 144 0.07 15.86 -20.97
N THR A 145 -0.21 16.19 -19.71
CA THR A 145 -1.45 15.98 -18.95
C THR A 145 -1.65 17.17 -18.01
N PRO A 146 -2.11 18.33 -18.50
CA PRO A 146 -2.17 19.54 -17.67
C PRO A 146 -3.06 19.34 -16.46
N LEU A 147 -2.53 19.65 -15.28
CA LEU A 147 -3.28 19.68 -14.03
C LEU A 147 -4.11 20.98 -13.96
N PRO A 148 -5.14 21.04 -13.10
CA PRO A 148 -5.80 22.30 -12.78
C PRO A 148 -4.79 23.36 -12.30
N ASN A 149 -5.01 24.63 -12.65
CA ASN A 149 -4.11 25.75 -12.30
C ASN A 149 -3.81 25.88 -10.80
N ASN A 150 -4.70 25.37 -9.95
CA ASN A 150 -4.58 25.38 -8.49
C ASN A 150 -4.03 24.07 -7.89
N ALA A 151 -3.62 23.10 -8.71
CA ALA A 151 -2.93 21.89 -8.28
C ALA A 151 -1.45 22.02 -8.64
N ILE A 152 -0.59 22.10 -7.63
CA ILE A 152 0.86 22.32 -7.81
C ILE A 152 1.59 21.04 -8.26
N ALA A 153 1.10 19.90 -7.80
CA ALA A 153 1.58 18.60 -8.18
C ALA A 153 0.44 17.59 -8.03
N ALA A 154 0.67 16.39 -8.57
CA ALA A 154 -0.18 15.24 -8.33
C ALA A 154 0.68 13.97 -8.32
N GLY A 155 0.36 13.05 -7.43
CA GLY A 155 1.00 11.76 -7.25
C GLY A 155 0.12 10.64 -7.79
N SER A 156 0.73 9.58 -8.26
CA SER A 156 -0.01 8.37 -8.62
C SER A 156 -0.14 7.43 -7.43
N TRP A 157 -1.06 6.48 -7.55
CA TRP A 157 -1.38 5.52 -6.48
C TRP A 157 -0.60 4.20 -6.65
N PRO A 158 -0.18 3.52 -5.56
CA PRO A 158 0.46 2.21 -5.64
C PRO A 158 -0.38 1.19 -6.38
N MET A 159 0.29 0.29 -7.09
CA MET A 159 -0.35 -0.79 -7.83
C MET A 159 0.54 -2.02 -7.92
N ASN A 160 -0.06 -3.21 -7.82
CA ASN A 160 0.65 -4.48 -8.06
C ASN A 160 1.90 -4.64 -7.18
N GLY A 161 1.82 -4.21 -5.92
CA GLY A 161 2.94 -4.23 -4.97
C GLY A 161 4.08 -3.28 -5.31
N LYS A 162 3.87 -2.30 -6.20
CA LYS A 162 4.84 -1.25 -6.57
C LYS A 162 4.34 0.13 -6.11
N PRO A 163 5.26 1.08 -5.86
CA PRO A 163 4.87 2.47 -5.59
C PRO A 163 4.07 3.07 -6.74
N GLY A 164 3.41 4.19 -6.48
CA GLY A 164 2.86 5.06 -7.51
C GLY A 164 3.94 5.39 -8.55
N PRO A 165 3.75 5.06 -9.84
CA PRO A 165 4.83 5.11 -10.83
C PRO A 165 5.26 6.51 -11.25
N SER A 166 4.54 7.55 -10.83
CA SER A 166 4.72 8.91 -11.33
C SER A 166 4.25 10.00 -10.37
N ILE A 167 4.92 11.14 -10.46
CA ILE A 167 4.51 12.42 -9.90
C ILE A 167 4.57 13.45 -11.04
N TRP A 168 3.53 14.27 -11.15
CA TRP A 168 3.44 15.37 -12.11
C TRP A 168 3.58 16.68 -11.38
N ILE A 169 4.46 17.55 -11.84
CA ILE A 169 4.64 18.91 -11.32
C ILE A 169 4.02 19.89 -12.32
N ASN A 170 3.11 20.73 -11.83
CA ASN A 170 2.53 21.83 -12.58
C ASN A 170 3.50 23.02 -12.56
N LEU A 171 4.24 23.20 -13.66
CA LEU A 171 5.24 24.28 -13.77
C LEU A 171 4.60 25.66 -14.03
N ASP A 172 3.34 25.70 -14.42
CA ASP A 172 2.55 26.93 -14.60
C ASP A 172 1.56 27.19 -13.45
N TYR A 173 1.73 26.51 -12.30
CA TYR A 173 0.89 26.65 -11.11
C TYR A 173 0.63 28.12 -10.74
N ASP A 174 -0.63 28.42 -10.41
CA ASP A 174 -1.08 29.75 -10.01
C ASP A 174 -0.53 30.88 -10.89
N TYR A 175 -0.68 30.72 -12.21
CA TYR A 175 -0.21 31.66 -13.23
C TYR A 175 1.33 31.83 -13.25
N ASN A 176 2.08 30.72 -13.24
CA ASN A 176 3.55 30.68 -13.18
C ASN A 176 4.15 31.29 -11.91
N LYS A 177 3.48 31.07 -10.77
CA LYS A 177 3.98 31.50 -9.46
C LYS A 177 5.29 30.77 -9.15
N THR A 178 6.30 31.55 -8.77
CA THR A 178 7.57 30.98 -8.30
C THR A 178 7.39 30.31 -6.95
N ILE A 179 7.65 29.00 -6.90
CA ILE A 179 7.50 28.18 -5.69
C ILE A 179 8.78 28.24 -4.84
N PRO A 180 8.73 28.70 -3.58
CA PRO A 180 9.86 28.66 -2.67
C PRO A 180 10.29 27.23 -2.33
N ARG A 181 11.60 27.04 -2.09
CA ARG A 181 12.20 25.74 -1.72
C ARG A 181 11.42 24.94 -0.68
N LEU A 182 11.00 25.56 0.43
CA LEU A 182 10.28 24.83 1.50
C LEU A 182 8.88 24.35 1.06
N GLN A 183 8.21 25.05 0.14
CA GLN A 183 6.95 24.58 -0.45
C GLN A 183 7.22 23.42 -1.41
N LYS A 184 8.29 23.47 -2.21
CA LYS A 184 8.69 22.35 -3.07
C LYS A 184 8.94 21.07 -2.27
N ILE A 185 9.70 21.16 -1.17
CA ILE A 185 9.95 20.02 -0.27
C ILE A 185 8.63 19.49 0.30
N TYR A 186 7.75 20.38 0.80
CA TYR A 186 6.45 19.99 1.34
C TYR A 186 5.64 19.17 0.34
N ASN A 187 5.50 19.69 -0.88
CA ASN A 187 4.73 19.01 -1.94
C ASN A 187 5.41 17.71 -2.37
N MET A 188 6.74 17.64 -2.51
CA MET A 188 7.41 16.38 -2.86
C MET A 188 7.28 15.32 -1.75
N VAL A 189 7.31 15.72 -0.48
CA VAL A 189 7.02 14.79 0.63
C VAL A 189 5.58 14.29 0.56
N HIS A 190 4.62 15.19 0.30
CA HIS A 190 3.20 14.86 0.13
C HIS A 190 2.95 13.87 -1.01
N GLU A 191 3.44 14.19 -2.22
CA GLU A 191 3.21 13.35 -3.40
C GLU A 191 3.88 11.98 -3.30
N LEU A 192 5.05 11.91 -2.66
CA LEU A 192 5.68 10.63 -2.31
C LEU A 192 4.80 9.83 -1.35
N GLY A 193 4.14 10.49 -0.39
CA GLY A 193 3.16 9.86 0.49
C GLY A 193 2.01 9.19 -0.27
N HIS A 194 1.45 9.86 -1.29
CA HIS A 194 0.47 9.24 -2.19
C HIS A 194 1.06 8.05 -2.94
N CYS A 195 2.30 8.16 -3.43
CA CYS A 195 3.00 7.05 -4.06
C CYS A 195 3.27 5.86 -3.13
N PHE A 196 3.08 6.01 -1.81
CA PHE A 196 3.15 4.94 -0.80
C PHE A 196 1.77 4.48 -0.31
N GLY A 197 0.68 5.09 -0.79
CA GLY A 197 -0.68 4.71 -0.43
C GLY A 197 -1.28 5.51 0.73
N LEU A 198 -0.68 6.65 1.11
CA LEU A 198 -1.28 7.57 2.07
C LEU A 198 -2.32 8.45 1.37
N ARG A 199 -3.51 8.56 1.97
CA ARG A 199 -4.58 9.49 1.54
C ARG A 199 -4.50 10.78 2.35
N HIS A 200 -5.35 11.74 1.99
CA HIS A 200 -5.53 12.92 2.81
C HIS A 200 -6.03 12.59 4.22
N THR A 201 -5.44 13.22 5.23
CA THR A 201 -5.84 13.05 6.65
C THR A 201 -7.06 13.90 7.00
N ASN A 202 -7.25 15.04 6.34
CA ASN A 202 -8.39 15.95 6.52
C ASN A 202 -9.57 15.67 5.57
N TRP A 203 -9.63 14.47 4.96
CA TRP A 203 -10.65 14.06 3.98
C TRP A 203 -12.09 14.38 4.44
N LYS A 204 -12.41 14.16 5.72
CA LYS A 204 -13.72 14.48 6.33
C LYS A 204 -14.09 15.95 6.17
N SER A 205 -13.14 16.85 6.49
CA SER A 205 -13.35 18.29 6.43
C SER A 205 -13.39 18.83 4.98
N ARG A 206 -12.77 18.09 4.05
CA ARG A 206 -12.74 18.40 2.62
C ARG A 206 -13.92 17.81 1.86
N ASN A 207 -14.80 17.07 2.54
CA ASN A 207 -15.92 16.36 1.93
C ASN A 207 -15.45 15.42 0.81
N GLU A 208 -14.32 14.78 1.04
CA GLU A 208 -13.77 13.73 0.18
C GLU A 208 -14.33 12.36 0.61
N SER A 209 -14.19 11.36 -0.25
CA SER A 209 -14.66 10.00 0.00
C SER A 209 -14.02 9.41 1.24
N ASN A 210 -14.79 8.56 1.93
CA ASN A 210 -14.35 7.90 3.16
C ASN A 210 -13.00 7.21 2.97
N ALA A 211 -12.10 7.47 3.90
CA ALA A 211 -10.86 6.73 4.08
C ALA A 211 -10.94 5.92 5.39
N TYR A 212 -10.20 4.82 5.44
CA TYR A 212 -10.05 4.03 6.68
C TYR A 212 -8.96 4.65 7.54
N ASP A 213 -9.25 4.79 8.83
CA ASP A 213 -8.28 5.33 9.79
C ASP A 213 -7.12 4.33 9.97
N ILE A 214 -5.88 4.84 9.94
CA ILE A 214 -4.69 4.02 10.19
C ILE A 214 -4.53 3.85 11.69
N TYR A 215 -4.41 2.61 12.16
CA TYR A 215 -4.34 2.32 13.59
C TYR A 215 -3.18 3.08 14.27
N GLY A 216 -3.48 3.75 15.38
CA GLY A 216 -2.50 4.51 16.17
C GLY A 216 -2.29 5.96 15.72
N THR A 217 -2.93 6.38 14.62
CA THR A 217 -2.96 7.79 14.18
C THR A 217 -4.14 8.54 14.83
N PRO A 218 -4.06 9.88 14.98
CA PRO A 218 -5.16 10.67 15.53
C PRO A 218 -6.30 10.83 14.51
N ASP A 219 -7.55 10.97 14.99
CA ASP A 219 -8.74 11.19 14.14
C ASP A 219 -8.67 12.48 13.29
N SER A 220 -7.83 13.43 13.70
CA SER A 220 -7.53 14.67 12.99
C SER A 220 -6.08 15.08 13.28
N ASP A 221 -5.35 15.48 12.22
CA ASP A 221 -3.97 15.94 12.33
C ASP A 221 -3.76 17.21 11.48
N SER A 222 -3.91 18.38 12.11
CA SER A 222 -3.79 19.67 11.40
C SER A 222 -2.37 19.98 10.90
N TYR A 223 -1.36 19.25 11.40
CA TYR A 223 0.04 19.43 11.03
C TYR A 223 0.54 18.34 10.08
N SER A 224 -0.31 17.37 9.75
CA SER A 224 0.03 16.31 8.80
C SER A 224 0.47 16.90 7.46
N VAL A 225 1.58 16.39 6.94
CA VAL A 225 2.01 16.70 5.57
C VAL A 225 1.00 16.17 4.56
N MET A 226 0.24 15.13 4.90
CA MET A 226 -0.82 14.54 4.07
C MET A 226 -2.17 15.27 4.22
N ASN A 227 -2.22 16.53 4.62
CA ASN A 227 -3.46 17.31 4.53
C ASN A 227 -3.70 17.74 3.08
N GLY A 228 -4.91 17.59 2.56
CA GLY A 228 -5.27 18.08 1.24
C GLY A 228 -5.51 19.59 1.20
N GLY A 229 -5.22 20.21 0.07
CA GLY A 229 -5.42 21.66 -0.16
C GLY A 229 -4.42 22.56 0.57
N THR A 230 -3.24 22.05 0.89
CA THR A 230 -2.16 22.74 1.61
C THR A 230 -0.95 23.00 0.72
N ALA A 231 -1.13 23.05 -0.61
CA ALA A 231 -0.07 23.24 -1.60
C ALA A 231 0.90 24.41 -1.30
N GLU A 232 0.41 25.46 -0.62
CA GLU A 232 1.20 26.65 -0.28
C GLU A 232 1.88 26.58 1.10
N TYR A 233 1.72 25.47 1.83
CA TYR A 233 2.34 25.29 3.13
C TYR A 233 3.85 25.07 2.97
N GLN A 234 4.60 25.56 3.95
CA GLN A 234 6.03 25.38 3.99
C GLN A 234 6.38 24.13 4.78
N TRP A 235 7.38 23.40 4.32
CA TRP A 235 7.91 22.26 5.05
C TRP A 235 8.35 22.67 6.47
N SER A 236 7.74 22.02 7.47
CA SER A 236 8.01 22.22 8.89
C SER A 236 8.32 20.92 9.65
N GLY A 237 8.48 19.80 8.92
CA GLY A 237 8.64 18.46 9.50
C GLY A 237 7.36 17.63 9.47
N PHE A 238 7.51 16.32 9.68
CA PHE A 238 6.40 15.39 9.84
C PHE A 238 5.67 15.58 11.17
N SER A 239 4.35 15.45 11.15
CA SER A 239 3.56 15.23 12.36
C SER A 239 3.84 13.85 12.98
N GLU A 240 3.44 13.65 14.23
CA GLU A 240 3.49 12.32 14.85
C GLU A 240 2.51 11.34 14.18
N GLY A 241 1.40 11.83 13.62
CA GLY A 241 0.47 11.02 12.84
C GLY A 241 1.12 10.47 11.56
N ASP A 242 1.86 11.32 10.82
CA ASP A 242 2.55 10.91 9.59
C ASP A 242 3.57 9.81 9.85
N LYS A 243 4.38 9.95 10.91
CA LYS A 243 5.41 8.97 11.29
C LYS A 243 4.77 7.63 11.66
N LYS A 244 3.72 7.65 12.49
CA LYS A 244 3.00 6.43 12.88
C LYS A 244 2.31 5.77 11.71
N ALA A 245 1.72 6.56 10.81
CA ALA A 245 1.05 6.06 9.62
C ALA A 245 2.02 5.24 8.76
N ILE A 246 3.18 5.82 8.42
CA ILE A 246 4.15 5.13 7.55
C ILE A 246 4.84 3.97 8.26
N GLU A 247 5.10 4.05 9.57
CA GLU A 247 5.65 2.95 10.35
C GLU A 247 4.67 1.78 10.44
N TYR A 248 3.38 2.06 10.60
CA TYR A 248 2.32 1.05 10.60
C TYR A 248 2.12 0.40 9.23
N LEU A 249 2.16 1.19 8.15
CA LEU A 249 2.03 0.65 6.79
C LEU A 249 3.29 -0.07 6.31
N TYR A 250 4.47 0.29 6.80
CA TYR A 250 5.74 -0.27 6.34
C TYR A 250 6.67 -0.52 7.52
N PRO A 251 6.35 -1.47 8.41
CA PRO A 251 7.11 -1.75 9.61
C PRO A 251 8.52 -2.23 9.32
N SER A 252 9.51 -1.75 10.08
CA SER A 252 10.89 -2.21 9.93
C SER A 252 11.11 -3.68 10.36
N THR A 253 10.23 -4.20 11.21
CA THR A 253 10.27 -5.58 11.71
C THR A 253 8.87 -6.20 11.73
N PHE A 254 8.79 -7.48 11.39
CA PHE A 254 7.57 -8.26 11.53
C PHE A 254 7.69 -9.17 12.75
N THR A 255 6.63 -9.20 13.57
CA THR A 255 6.53 -10.08 14.74
C THR A 255 5.25 -10.89 14.66
N ALA A 256 5.28 -12.10 15.19
CA ALA A 256 4.10 -12.97 15.26
C ALA A 256 4.20 -13.93 16.45
N ASP A 257 3.05 -14.30 16.99
CA ASP A 257 2.93 -15.31 18.05
C ASP A 257 1.67 -16.16 17.84
N PHE A 258 1.69 -17.36 18.44
CA PHE A 258 0.53 -18.21 18.55
C PHE A 258 -0.43 -17.67 19.62
N VAL A 259 -1.68 -17.46 19.24
CA VAL A 259 -2.79 -17.22 20.16
C VAL A 259 -3.41 -18.56 20.54
N GLY A 260 -3.62 -18.77 21.84
CA GLY A 260 -4.15 -20.03 22.37
C GLY A 260 -3.08 -21.08 22.70
N TYR A 261 -1.79 -20.74 22.61
CA TYR A 261 -0.71 -21.65 22.98
C TYR A 261 -0.72 -21.93 24.50
N PRO A 262 -0.82 -23.20 24.93
CA PRO A 262 -1.00 -23.52 26.33
C PRO A 262 0.27 -23.28 27.16
N GLN A 263 0.11 -22.62 28.30
CA GLN A 263 1.16 -22.51 29.33
C GLN A 263 1.30 -23.81 30.14
N GLU A 264 0.20 -24.57 30.26
CA GLU A 264 0.17 -25.85 30.96
C GLU A 264 -0.73 -26.82 30.19
N VAL A 265 -0.25 -28.04 29.96
CA VAL A 265 -1.03 -29.16 29.42
C VAL A 265 -1.24 -30.20 30.52
N LYS A 266 -2.51 -30.51 30.81
CA LYS A 266 -2.88 -31.45 31.89
C LYS A 266 -2.84 -32.90 31.42
N HIS A 267 -3.37 -33.18 30.23
CA HIS A 267 -3.45 -34.52 29.66
C HIS A 267 -2.75 -34.58 28.30
N TRP A 268 -1.49 -34.99 28.32
CA TRP A 268 -0.67 -35.19 27.14
C TRP A 268 -1.26 -36.26 26.22
N GLY A 269 -1.34 -35.94 24.92
CA GLY A 269 -1.92 -36.82 23.90
C GLY A 269 -3.46 -36.84 23.88
N VAL A 270 -4.12 -36.00 24.69
CA VAL A 270 -5.59 -36.01 24.83
C VAL A 270 -6.18 -34.60 24.69
N ASP A 271 -5.69 -33.63 25.45
CA ASP A 271 -6.24 -32.28 25.45
C ASP A 271 -6.05 -31.61 24.08
N VAL A 272 -7.14 -31.06 23.51
CA VAL A 272 -7.13 -30.36 22.22
C VAL A 272 -7.09 -28.86 22.45
N TYR A 273 -6.13 -28.18 21.80
CA TYR A 273 -5.94 -26.74 21.87
C TYR A 273 -6.13 -26.12 20.48
N ARG A 274 -6.86 -25.01 20.40
CA ARG A 274 -6.97 -24.22 19.17
C ARG A 274 -5.87 -23.17 19.14
N LEU A 275 -4.99 -23.28 18.16
CA LEU A 275 -3.94 -22.31 17.88
C LEU A 275 -4.34 -21.46 16.68
N SER A 276 -4.16 -20.15 16.81
CA SER A 276 -4.19 -19.20 15.68
C SER A 276 -2.92 -18.36 15.72
N VAL A 277 -2.67 -17.54 14.71
CA VAL A 277 -1.49 -16.66 14.67
C VAL A 277 -1.91 -15.21 14.67
N ARG A 278 -1.26 -14.41 15.51
CA ARG A 278 -1.37 -12.95 15.48
C ARG A 278 -0.04 -12.35 15.06
N GLY A 279 -0.03 -11.68 13.91
CA GLY A 279 1.09 -10.88 13.43
C GLY A 279 0.99 -9.41 13.87
N SER A 280 2.10 -8.68 13.78
CA SER A 280 2.12 -7.21 13.91
C SER A 280 1.37 -6.51 12.76
N HIS A 281 1.21 -7.20 11.63
CA HIS A 281 0.48 -6.75 10.44
C HIS A 281 -0.40 -7.89 9.92
N PRO A 282 -1.43 -7.61 9.10
CA PRO A 282 -2.34 -8.63 8.60
C PRO A 282 -1.60 -9.79 7.92
N ILE A 283 -1.96 -11.01 8.33
CA ILE A 283 -1.54 -12.25 7.69
C ILE A 283 -2.66 -12.63 6.74
N VAL A 284 -2.25 -13.04 5.56
CA VAL A 284 -3.20 -13.24 4.48
C VAL A 284 -3.45 -14.73 4.28
N SER A 285 -2.42 -15.57 4.16
CA SER A 285 -2.59 -17.02 4.02
C SER A 285 -1.81 -17.80 5.06
N TYR A 286 -2.31 -19.00 5.37
CA TYR A 286 -1.69 -19.96 6.29
C TYR A 286 -1.48 -21.29 5.56
N GLU A 287 -0.32 -21.90 5.77
CA GLU A 287 0.15 -23.10 5.10
C GLU A 287 0.89 -24.01 6.11
N ASP A 288 0.97 -25.30 5.82
CA ASP A 288 1.87 -26.24 6.49
C ASP A 288 1.75 -26.31 8.03
N TRP A 289 0.55 -26.17 8.58
CA TRP A 289 0.30 -26.43 9.99
C TRP A 289 0.77 -27.82 10.38
N SER A 290 1.68 -27.92 11.34
CA SER A 290 2.25 -29.19 11.78
C SER A 290 2.69 -29.16 13.24
N MET A 291 2.92 -30.35 13.78
CA MET A 291 3.36 -30.56 15.16
C MET A 291 4.57 -31.49 15.19
N SER A 292 5.56 -31.19 16.03
CA SER A 292 6.50 -32.17 16.56
C SER A 292 5.95 -32.72 17.87
N GLY A 293 6.24 -33.98 18.21
CA GLY A 293 5.88 -34.58 19.50
C GLY A 293 4.38 -34.46 19.86
N GLY A 294 3.50 -34.46 18.86
CA GLY A 294 2.07 -34.21 18.94
C GLY A 294 1.44 -34.39 17.55
N TRP A 295 0.20 -33.95 17.36
CA TRP A 295 -0.45 -34.00 16.04
C TRP A 295 -1.48 -32.90 15.84
N VAL A 296 -1.71 -32.56 14.57
CA VAL A 296 -2.81 -31.70 14.16
C VAL A 296 -4.07 -32.54 14.03
N VAL A 297 -5.14 -32.13 14.69
CA VAL A 297 -6.47 -32.77 14.63
C VAL A 297 -7.25 -32.23 13.44
N ARG A 298 -7.22 -30.91 13.25
CA ARG A 298 -7.95 -30.21 12.19
C ARG A 298 -7.23 -28.91 11.84
N ILE A 299 -7.18 -28.61 10.54
CA ILE A 299 -6.81 -27.29 10.03
C ILE A 299 -8.10 -26.56 9.65
N ASN A 300 -8.25 -25.34 10.13
CA ASN A 300 -9.25 -24.36 9.72
C ASN A 300 -8.55 -23.26 8.89
N ASP A 301 -9.30 -22.27 8.41
CA ASP A 301 -8.76 -21.24 7.51
C ASP A 301 -7.57 -20.46 8.12
N ASP A 302 -7.68 -20.03 9.38
CA ASP A 302 -6.69 -19.19 10.09
C ASP A 302 -6.10 -19.82 11.36
N SER A 303 -6.48 -21.07 11.64
CA SER A 303 -6.21 -21.73 12.92
C SER A 303 -6.15 -23.24 12.78
N ALA A 304 -5.49 -23.91 13.72
CA ALA A 304 -5.44 -25.36 13.80
C ALA A 304 -5.81 -25.84 15.21
N ASP A 305 -6.57 -26.94 15.26
CA ASP A 305 -6.80 -27.70 16.48
C ASP A 305 -5.67 -28.74 16.60
N VAL A 306 -4.91 -28.69 17.68
CA VAL A 306 -3.71 -29.50 17.88
C VAL A 306 -3.73 -30.21 19.23
N VAL A 307 -2.98 -31.31 19.31
CA VAL A 307 -2.74 -32.06 20.54
C VAL A 307 -1.25 -32.11 20.81
N PHE A 308 -0.87 -31.77 22.04
CA PHE A 308 0.50 -31.85 22.54
C PHE A 308 0.73 -33.24 23.16
N GLY A 309 1.70 -33.99 22.65
CA GLY A 309 1.97 -35.38 23.04
C GLY A 309 3.09 -35.56 24.06
N SER A 310 3.97 -34.58 24.26
CA SER A 310 5.08 -34.67 25.20
C SER A 310 5.55 -33.29 25.69
N PRO A 311 5.81 -33.11 27.01
CA PRO A 311 6.35 -31.86 27.53
C PRO A 311 7.75 -31.51 27.02
N TYR A 312 8.45 -32.47 26.40
CA TYR A 312 9.84 -32.29 25.98
C TYR A 312 10.03 -32.15 24.47
N THR A 313 9.13 -32.74 23.69
CA THR A 313 9.29 -32.82 22.23
C THR A 313 8.15 -32.16 21.47
N SER A 314 7.11 -31.68 22.17
CA SER A 314 6.02 -30.97 21.51
C SER A 314 6.43 -29.58 21.03
N ALA A 315 6.15 -29.31 19.76
CA ALA A 315 6.23 -27.96 19.18
C ALA A 315 5.17 -27.78 18.10
N ALA A 316 4.67 -26.57 17.96
CA ALA A 316 3.77 -26.18 16.89
C ALA A 316 4.52 -25.39 15.82
N TYR A 317 4.15 -25.63 14.57
CA TYR A 317 4.71 -25.00 13.39
C TYR A 317 3.58 -24.52 12.48
N VAL A 318 3.76 -23.37 11.87
CA VAL A 318 2.90 -22.87 10.81
C VAL A 318 3.72 -21.98 9.89
N THR A 319 3.49 -22.14 8.59
CA THR A 319 4.00 -21.24 7.57
C THR A 319 2.89 -20.27 7.19
N PHE A 320 3.20 -19.00 6.93
CA PHE A 320 2.18 -18.05 6.49
C PHE A 320 2.78 -16.94 5.63
N THR A 321 1.90 -16.25 4.89
CA THR A 321 2.26 -15.11 4.06
C THR A 321 1.64 -13.82 4.61
N THR A 322 2.43 -12.76 4.74
CA THR A 322 1.95 -11.43 5.17
C THR A 322 1.26 -10.70 4.03
N ILE A 323 0.53 -9.63 4.35
CA ILE A 323 -0.08 -8.75 3.34
C ILE A 323 0.93 -8.12 2.36
N TYR A 324 2.22 -8.10 2.71
CA TYR A 324 3.30 -7.61 1.85
C TYR A 324 3.94 -8.71 0.97
N GLY A 325 3.46 -9.96 1.07
CA GLY A 325 3.97 -11.10 0.33
C GLY A 325 5.18 -11.78 0.95
N GLU A 326 5.56 -11.44 2.19
CA GLU A 326 6.65 -12.12 2.90
C GLU A 326 6.18 -13.45 3.44
N LYS A 327 6.99 -14.50 3.30
CA LYS A 327 6.71 -15.83 3.84
C LYS A 327 7.52 -16.08 5.11
N TYR A 328 6.85 -16.55 6.15
CA TYR A 328 7.45 -16.84 7.45
C TYR A 328 7.08 -18.24 7.92
N ILE A 329 7.96 -18.83 8.72
CA ILE A 329 7.62 -19.95 9.60
C ILE A 329 7.65 -19.47 11.05
N LEU A 330 6.55 -19.71 11.74
CA LEU A 330 6.44 -19.53 13.18
C LEU A 330 6.51 -20.90 13.84
N THR A 331 7.43 -21.03 14.78
CA THR A 331 7.64 -22.23 15.59
C THR A 331 7.55 -21.86 17.06
N ARG A 332 6.95 -22.73 17.88
CA ARG A 332 7.03 -22.58 19.33
C ARG A 332 7.13 -23.95 19.98
N TRP A 333 8.25 -24.19 20.67
CA TRP A 333 8.47 -25.38 21.49
C TRP A 333 7.79 -25.22 22.84
N TYR A 334 7.17 -26.30 23.33
CA TYR A 334 6.50 -26.27 24.62
C TYR A 334 7.49 -26.09 25.78
N THR A 335 8.73 -26.58 25.63
CA THR A 335 9.79 -26.43 26.63
C THR A 335 10.28 -24.98 26.76
N GLU A 336 10.33 -24.26 25.65
CA GLU A 336 10.89 -22.90 25.59
C GLU A 336 9.83 -21.85 25.88
N GLN A 337 8.56 -22.12 25.53
CA GLN A 337 7.44 -21.19 25.66
C GLN A 337 7.68 -19.82 24.97
N ILE A 338 8.65 -19.74 24.07
CA ILE A 338 9.00 -18.53 23.33
C ILE A 338 8.77 -18.79 21.84
N PRO A 339 8.04 -17.91 21.12
CA PRO A 339 7.91 -18.03 19.68
C PRO A 339 9.25 -17.75 18.98
N ASN A 340 9.58 -18.59 18.01
CA ASN A 340 10.66 -18.40 17.06
C ASN A 340 10.06 -18.13 15.69
N LEU A 341 10.38 -16.98 15.12
CA LEU A 341 9.91 -16.54 13.83
C LEU A 341 11.10 -16.43 12.87
N SER A 342 11.02 -17.17 11.77
CA SER A 342 12.06 -17.17 10.73
C SER A 342 11.45 -16.86 9.37
N ARG A 343 12.11 -16.00 8.59
CA ARG A 343 11.69 -15.70 7.22
C ARG A 343 12.16 -16.82 6.28
N ILE A 344 11.30 -17.24 5.37
CA ILE A 344 11.59 -18.27 4.36
C ILE A 344 11.57 -17.54 3.02
N ASP A 345 12.73 -17.08 2.58
CA ASP A 345 12.89 -16.33 1.32
C ASP A 345 12.53 -17.15 0.09
#